data_AF-A0AAV9ULV5-F1
#
_entry.id   AF-A0AAV9ULV5-F1
#
_cell.length_a   1.000
_cell.length_b   1.000
_cell.length_c   1.000
_cell.angle_alpha   90.00
_cell.angle_beta   90.00
_cell.angle_gamma   90.00
#
_symmetry.space_group_name_H-M   'P 1'
#
loop_
_entity.id
_entity.type
_entity.pdbx_description
1 polymer ?
#
loop_
_entity_poly.entity_id
_entity_poly.type
_entity_poly.pdbx_seq_one_letter_code
_entity_poly.pdbx_strand_id
1 'polypeptide(L)'
;MSNDAIDPLALLYNTSFNLHKVTPLNLSGSLTSQANLKSHSSRLTNLLRGDVLRGVRVASEAVEDPTSRTGNLKRVEFSAIKVPSVPGSCDLSAIAVVFSYEKITYSAFLLQGLGQDALQQTAQPSRRMSTRRASSQTEQPNSYPLLLTRLPASLQSRFIEYLLENFDCHVSNLRIPDRFIIEAIEKHLNFFTSTNNSENNVQPQKNLQIWLEPPLLPRASEESGLNKQGKLQTLKTIQMTFSRADLPGMMYKGEELKQKREDEGLDKRGPFELAFSLYAYHHMGIYVEKMKVSKAACGEFVVGVTGDGSGKCKFLQPKTDERVLPQGKDWGGIISALVNLSS
;
A
#
# COMPACT_ATOMS: atom_id res chain seq x y z
N MET A 1 -32.98 17.76 4.05
CA MET A 1 -31.60 17.66 4.55
C MET A 1 -30.89 16.63 3.70
N SER A 2 -30.15 17.07 2.69
CA SER A 2 -29.39 16.18 1.80
C SER A 2 -28.36 15.44 2.65
N ASN A 3 -28.51 14.12 2.75
CA ASN A 3 -27.41 13.26 3.18
C ASN A 3 -26.32 13.41 2.11
N ASP A 4 -25.30 14.23 2.37
CA ASP A 4 -24.04 14.15 1.64
C ASP A 4 -23.43 12.77 1.98
N ALA A 5 -23.91 11.75 1.29
CA ALA A 5 -23.42 10.39 1.39
C ALA A 5 -22.05 10.40 0.69
N ILE A 6 -21.00 10.52 1.48
CA ILE A 6 -19.64 10.43 1.00
C ILE A 6 -19.41 8.98 0.59
N ASP A 7 -19.10 8.73 -0.68
CA ASP A 7 -18.66 7.41 -1.12
C ASP A 7 -17.28 7.11 -0.52
N PRO A 8 -17.18 6.15 0.43
CA PRO A 8 -15.90 5.82 1.07
C PRO A 8 -14.87 5.27 0.07
N LEU A 9 -15.30 4.60 -1.00
CA LEU A 9 -14.38 4.04 -1.98
C LEU A 9 -13.73 5.15 -2.81
N ALA A 10 -14.46 6.21 -3.14
CA ALA A 10 -13.91 7.37 -3.83
C ALA A 10 -12.77 8.05 -3.04
N LEU A 11 -12.81 7.99 -1.70
CA LEU A 11 -11.76 8.55 -0.83
C LEU A 11 -10.43 7.78 -0.89
N LEU A 12 -10.43 6.53 -1.36
CA LEU A 12 -9.23 5.72 -1.56
C LEU A 12 -8.39 6.21 -2.74
N TYR A 13 -8.98 6.98 -3.65
CA TYR A 13 -8.35 7.38 -4.89
C TYR A 13 -7.82 8.80 -4.87
N ASN A 14 -6.79 9.03 -5.68
CA ASN A 14 -6.12 10.30 -5.91
C ASN A 14 -5.55 10.96 -4.64
N THR A 15 -5.43 10.20 -3.56
CA THR A 15 -4.95 10.63 -2.24
C THR A 15 -3.73 9.80 -1.82
N SER A 16 -2.85 10.40 -1.02
CA SER A 16 -1.68 9.73 -0.47
C SER A 16 -1.97 9.19 0.93
N PHE A 17 -1.57 7.95 1.18
CA PHE A 17 -1.74 7.25 2.45
C PHE A 17 -0.38 6.88 3.07
N ASN A 18 -0.34 6.94 4.39
CA ASN A 18 0.69 6.27 5.20
C ASN A 18 0.27 4.81 5.42
N LEU A 19 1.25 3.91 5.31
CA LEU A 19 1.03 2.46 5.42
C LEU A 19 1.40 1.94 6.81
N HIS A 20 0.53 1.13 7.41
CA HIS A 20 0.76 0.49 8.70
C HIS A 20 0.44 -1.00 8.61
N LYS A 21 1.21 -1.80 9.35
CA LYS A 21 0.88 -3.18 9.66
C LYS A 21 0.04 -3.22 10.94
N VAL A 22 -0.98 -4.07 10.96
CA VAL A 22 -1.85 -4.29 12.11
C VAL A 22 -1.85 -5.78 12.44
N THR A 23 -1.70 -6.14 13.71
CA THR A 23 -1.89 -7.54 14.13
C THR A 23 -3.38 -7.91 14.04
N PRO A 24 -3.73 -9.21 13.98
CA PRO A 24 -5.13 -9.63 13.95
C PRO A 24 -5.94 -8.97 15.07
N LEU A 25 -7.15 -8.49 14.73
CA LEU A 25 -8.00 -7.79 15.69
C LEU A 25 -8.66 -8.82 16.61
N ASN A 26 -8.44 -8.69 17.92
CA ASN A 26 -9.06 -9.55 18.92
C ASN A 26 -10.50 -9.09 19.16
N LEU A 27 -11.45 -9.82 18.58
CA LEU A 27 -12.87 -9.48 18.60
C LEU A 27 -13.70 -10.72 18.82
N SER A 28 -14.63 -10.65 19.77
CA SER A 28 -15.72 -11.61 19.89
C SER A 28 -16.76 -11.32 18.81
N GLY A 29 -16.61 -11.95 17.63
CA GLY A 29 -17.52 -11.82 16.49
C GLY A 29 -16.99 -10.95 15.33
N SER A 30 -17.83 -10.75 14.30
CA SER A 30 -17.40 -10.06 13.07
C SER A 30 -17.38 -8.54 13.20
N LEU A 31 -16.26 -7.90 12.86
CA LEU A 31 -16.16 -6.44 12.80
C LEU A 31 -17.07 -5.82 11.73
N THR A 32 -17.36 -6.56 10.66
CA THR A 32 -18.18 -6.07 9.53
C THR A 32 -19.67 -6.06 9.82
N SER A 33 -20.10 -6.55 10.98
CA SER A 33 -21.50 -6.45 11.42
C SER A 33 -21.91 -4.97 11.55
N GLN A 34 -23.05 -4.61 10.95
CA GLN A 34 -23.54 -3.24 10.97
C GLN A 34 -23.74 -2.68 12.39
N ALA A 35 -24.07 -3.54 13.36
CA ALA A 35 -24.18 -3.13 14.77
C ALA A 35 -22.81 -2.72 15.35
N ASN A 36 -21.78 -3.52 15.07
CA ASN A 36 -20.41 -3.24 15.53
C ASN A 36 -19.85 -1.98 14.88
N LEU A 37 -20.01 -1.84 13.55
CA LEU A 37 -19.58 -0.63 12.83
C LEU A 37 -20.23 0.63 13.38
N LYS A 38 -21.55 0.63 13.65
CA LYS A 38 -22.26 1.76 14.27
C LYS A 38 -21.79 2.04 15.69
N SER A 39 -21.54 1.00 16.48
CA SER A 39 -21.03 1.11 17.85
C SER A 39 -19.65 1.78 17.86
N HIS A 40 -18.71 1.30 17.05
CA HIS A 40 -17.37 1.88 16.92
C HIS A 40 -17.40 3.32 16.39
N SER A 41 -18.25 3.61 15.39
CA SER A 41 -18.49 4.96 14.89
C SER A 41 -18.90 5.94 15.99
N SER A 42 -19.86 5.52 16.83
CA SER A 42 -20.38 6.34 17.93
C SER A 42 -19.34 6.51 19.05
N ARG A 43 -18.65 5.43 19.41
CA ARG A 43 -17.61 5.45 20.46
C ARG A 43 -16.44 6.34 20.09
N LEU A 44 -15.91 6.20 18.86
CA LEU A 44 -14.81 7.04 18.39
C LEU A 44 -15.24 8.50 18.21
N THR A 45 -16.46 8.76 17.73
CA THR A 45 -17.00 10.14 17.67
C THR A 45 -17.07 10.79 19.05
N ASN A 46 -17.59 10.06 20.05
CA ASN A 46 -17.69 10.57 21.42
C ASN A 46 -16.32 10.76 22.06
N LEU A 47 -15.37 9.87 21.81
CA LEU A 47 -13.99 9.99 22.28
C LEU A 47 -13.34 11.29 21.76
N LEU A 48 -13.36 11.47 20.44
CA LEU A 48 -12.73 12.64 19.80
C LEU A 48 -13.44 13.96 20.18
N ARG A 49 -14.77 13.96 20.36
CA ARG A 49 -15.48 15.13 20.90
C ARG A 49 -15.11 15.40 22.36
N GLY A 50 -15.00 14.35 23.17
CA GLY A 50 -14.59 14.44 24.58
C GLY A 50 -13.18 15.01 24.75
N ASP A 51 -12.25 14.64 23.88
CA ASP A 51 -10.88 15.17 23.90
C ASP A 51 -10.85 16.68 23.58
N VAL A 52 -11.67 17.13 22.61
CA VAL A 52 -11.84 18.57 22.31
C VAL A 52 -12.44 19.33 23.51
N LEU A 53 -13.43 18.75 24.19
CA LEU A 53 -14.08 19.38 25.35
C LEU A 53 -13.17 19.45 26.59
N ARG A 54 -12.25 18.49 26.76
CA ARG A 54 -11.30 18.47 27.88
C ARG A 54 -10.12 19.43 27.70
N GLY A 55 -10.11 20.22 26.62
CA GLY A 55 -9.01 21.14 26.33
C GLY A 55 -7.74 20.42 25.85
N VAL A 56 -7.81 19.10 25.61
CA VAL A 56 -6.78 18.35 24.89
C VAL A 56 -6.96 18.68 23.41
N ARG A 57 -6.67 19.94 23.06
CA ARG A 57 -6.35 20.25 21.67
C ARG A 57 -5.15 19.39 21.36
N VAL A 58 -5.28 18.50 20.39
CA VAL A 58 -4.22 17.61 19.96
C VAL A 58 -3.20 18.44 19.16
N ALA A 59 -2.59 19.40 19.85
CA ALA A 59 -1.58 20.32 19.38
C ALA A 59 -0.23 19.66 19.63
N SER A 60 0.33 19.07 18.58
CA SER A 60 1.76 18.80 18.55
C SER A 60 2.46 20.16 18.37
N GLU A 61 3.22 20.62 19.36
CA GLU A 61 3.82 21.96 19.43
C GLU A 61 4.94 22.26 18.42
N ALA A 62 5.01 21.53 17.30
CA ALA A 62 5.97 21.81 16.24
C ALA A 62 5.27 21.77 14.88
N VAL A 63 5.25 22.94 14.21
CA VAL A 63 4.62 23.23 12.91
C VAL A 63 3.13 23.60 13.03
N GLU A 64 2.72 24.71 12.42
CA GLU A 64 1.34 25.22 12.34
C GLU A 64 0.32 24.07 12.30
N ASP A 65 -0.47 23.93 13.37
CA ASP A 65 -1.34 22.78 13.55
C ASP A 65 -2.45 22.79 12.49
N PRO A 66 -2.45 21.86 11.50
CA PRO A 66 -3.44 21.84 10.44
C PRO A 66 -4.86 21.60 11.01
N THR A 67 -4.98 21.09 12.24
CA THR A 67 -6.25 20.84 12.90
C THR A 67 -6.98 22.12 13.34
N SER A 68 -6.25 23.23 13.55
CA SER A 68 -6.85 24.54 13.88
C SER A 68 -7.73 25.08 12.75
N ARG A 69 -7.46 24.67 11.50
CA ARG A 69 -8.20 25.08 10.29
C ARG A 69 -9.29 24.09 9.88
N THR A 70 -9.39 22.93 10.55
CA THR A 70 -10.27 21.80 10.20
C THR A 70 -11.74 22.02 10.61
N GLY A 71 -11.99 22.88 11.61
CA GLY A 71 -13.31 23.11 12.18
C GLY A 71 -13.77 21.97 13.08
N ASN A 72 -15.02 21.98 13.55
CA ASN A 72 -15.50 20.98 14.51
C ASN A 72 -15.70 19.60 13.87
N LEU A 73 -15.53 18.54 14.67
CA LEU A 73 -15.84 17.18 14.26
C LEU A 73 -17.36 16.99 14.14
N LYS A 74 -17.85 16.72 12.93
CA LYS A 74 -19.26 16.42 12.67
C LYS A 74 -19.57 14.98 13.05
N ARG A 75 -18.86 14.00 12.48
CA ARG A 75 -19.07 12.56 12.73
C ARG A 75 -17.87 11.72 12.33
N VAL A 76 -17.77 10.52 12.89
CA VAL A 76 -16.91 9.43 12.40
C VAL A 76 -17.79 8.28 11.96
N GLU A 77 -17.49 7.67 10.81
CA GLU A 77 -18.28 6.59 10.23
C GLU A 77 -17.39 5.41 9.83
N PHE A 78 -17.71 4.23 10.35
CA PHE A 78 -17.14 2.95 9.94
C PHE A 78 -18.09 2.30 8.94
N SER A 79 -17.57 1.94 7.76
CA SER A 79 -18.36 1.28 6.71
C SER A 79 -17.58 0.13 6.09
N ALA A 80 -18.25 -1.01 5.91
CA ALA A 80 -17.69 -2.12 5.15
C ALA A 80 -17.75 -1.79 3.66
N ILE A 81 -16.62 -1.94 2.97
CA ILE A 81 -16.47 -1.66 1.54
C ILE A 81 -15.81 -2.83 0.82
N LYS A 82 -15.97 -2.86 -0.49
CA LYS A 82 -15.24 -3.78 -1.39
C LYS A 82 -14.29 -2.96 -2.25
N VAL A 83 -13.03 -3.35 -2.24
CA VAL A 83 -11.98 -2.75 -3.07
C VAL A 83 -11.78 -3.66 -4.27
N PRO A 84 -12.01 -3.16 -5.50
CA PRO A 84 -11.81 -3.93 -6.71
C PRO A 84 -10.39 -4.51 -6.80
N SER A 85 -10.29 -5.81 -7.08
CA SER A 85 -9.02 -6.51 -7.27
C SER A 85 -8.81 -6.90 -8.74
N VAL A 86 -7.69 -7.57 -9.04
CA VAL A 86 -7.32 -8.09 -10.37
C VAL A 86 -8.48 -8.93 -10.94
N PRO A 87 -8.85 -8.78 -12.23
CA PRO A 87 -9.85 -9.64 -12.86
C PRO A 87 -9.49 -11.14 -12.69
N GLY A 88 -10.45 -11.94 -12.21
CA GLY A 88 -10.24 -13.34 -11.84
C GLY A 88 -9.92 -13.57 -10.36
N SER A 89 -9.74 -12.51 -9.57
CA SER A 89 -9.66 -12.57 -8.10
C SER A 89 -10.89 -11.94 -7.43
N CYS A 90 -11.18 -12.35 -6.19
CA CYS A 90 -12.27 -11.75 -5.42
C CYS A 90 -11.92 -10.33 -4.96
N ASP A 91 -12.90 -9.44 -4.96
CA ASP A 91 -12.76 -8.10 -4.38
C ASP A 91 -12.29 -8.19 -2.92
N LEU A 92 -11.36 -7.32 -2.57
CA LEU A 92 -10.82 -7.22 -1.22
C LEU A 92 -11.87 -6.60 -0.30
N SER A 93 -12.24 -7.31 0.77
CA SER A 93 -13.02 -6.70 1.85
C SER A 93 -12.16 -5.67 2.59
N ALA A 94 -12.74 -4.51 2.87
CA ALA A 94 -12.10 -3.51 3.71
C ALA A 94 -13.12 -2.80 4.60
N ILE A 95 -12.64 -2.14 5.63
CA ILE A 95 -13.42 -1.24 6.47
C ILE A 95 -12.86 0.16 6.27
N ALA A 96 -13.69 1.07 5.77
CA ALA A 96 -13.39 2.48 5.68
C ALA A 96 -13.79 3.17 6.99
N VAL A 97 -12.92 4.03 7.49
CA VAL A 97 -13.18 4.92 8.62
C VAL A 97 -13.08 6.35 8.12
N VAL A 98 -14.21 7.05 8.06
CA VAL A 98 -14.32 8.41 7.53
C VAL A 98 -14.52 9.38 8.66
N PHE A 99 -13.63 10.36 8.77
CA PHE A 99 -13.70 11.44 9.77
C PHE A 99 -14.18 12.70 9.07
N SER A 100 -15.43 13.08 9.31
CA SER A 100 -16.04 14.26 8.71
C SER A 100 -15.94 15.44 9.68
N TYR A 101 -15.15 16.44 9.33
CA TYR A 101 -15.11 17.73 10.00
C TYR A 101 -15.90 18.78 9.21
N GLU A 102 -16.00 19.99 9.76
CA GLU A 102 -16.68 21.09 9.07
C GLU A 102 -16.06 21.45 7.72
N LYS A 103 -14.72 21.47 7.64
CA LYS A 103 -13.99 21.99 6.47
C LYS A 103 -13.18 20.94 5.71
N ILE A 104 -13.05 19.73 6.25
CA ILE A 104 -12.21 18.68 5.66
C ILE A 104 -12.70 17.29 6.05
N THR A 105 -12.43 16.33 5.18
CA THR A 105 -12.66 14.90 5.42
C THR A 105 -11.34 14.17 5.42
N TYR A 106 -11.10 13.40 6.47
CA TYR A 106 -10.01 12.46 6.55
C TYR A 106 -10.51 11.03 6.43
N SER A 107 -9.63 10.11 6.05
CA SER A 107 -9.97 8.71 5.84
C SER A 107 -8.88 7.77 6.31
N ALA A 108 -9.29 6.60 6.77
CA ALA A 108 -8.45 5.45 7.01
C ALA A 108 -9.13 4.18 6.47
N PHE A 109 -8.35 3.17 6.12
CA PHE A 109 -8.85 1.92 5.55
C PHE A 109 -8.14 0.72 6.17
N LEU A 110 -8.89 -0.20 6.75
CA LEU A 110 -8.42 -1.51 7.20
C LEU A 110 -8.72 -2.53 6.10
N LEU A 111 -7.70 -3.12 5.48
CA LEU A 111 -7.87 -4.09 4.40
C LEU A 111 -7.72 -5.51 4.94
N GLN A 112 -8.68 -6.37 4.60
CA GLN A 112 -8.71 -7.76 5.07
C GLN A 112 -7.61 -8.58 4.38
N GLY A 113 -6.98 -9.47 5.15
CA GLY A 113 -6.02 -10.44 4.64
C GLY A 113 -6.68 -11.41 3.66
N LEU A 114 -5.96 -11.81 2.63
CA LEU A 114 -6.37 -12.88 1.73
C LEU A 114 -6.22 -14.21 2.49
N GLY A 115 -7.34 -14.76 2.97
CA GLY A 115 -7.33 -16.05 3.67
C GLY A 115 -6.75 -17.16 2.78
N GLN A 116 -5.71 -17.85 3.25
CA GLN A 116 -5.09 -18.99 2.56
C GLN A 116 -6.10 -20.15 2.35
N ASP A 117 -7.21 -20.16 3.08
CA ASP A 117 -8.27 -21.17 3.02
C ASP A 117 -9.05 -21.18 1.69
N ALA A 118 -8.98 -20.12 0.88
CA ALA A 118 -9.63 -20.07 -0.43
C ALA A 118 -8.84 -20.79 -1.53
N LEU A 119 -7.53 -21.00 -1.34
CA LEU A 119 -6.66 -21.65 -2.33
C LEU A 119 -6.37 -23.14 -2.02
N GLN A 120 -6.76 -23.64 -0.85
CA GLN A 120 -6.58 -25.05 -0.45
C GLN A 120 -7.86 -25.89 -0.51
N GLN A 121 -9.02 -25.33 -0.84
CA GLN A 121 -10.27 -26.10 -0.97
C GLN A 121 -10.39 -26.91 -2.28
N THR A 122 -9.44 -26.79 -3.21
CA THR A 122 -9.46 -27.55 -4.47
C THR A 122 -8.41 -28.66 -4.58
N ALA A 123 -7.67 -28.98 -3.51
CA ALA A 123 -6.73 -30.09 -3.54
C ALA A 123 -6.57 -30.79 -2.17
N GLN A 124 -7.53 -31.66 -1.83
CA GLN A 124 -7.29 -33.05 -1.36
C GLN A 124 -8.54 -33.65 -0.70
N PRO A 125 -8.85 -34.94 -0.94
CA PRO A 125 -9.94 -35.64 -0.28
C PRO A 125 -9.52 -36.09 1.13
N SER A 126 -10.41 -35.84 2.08
CA SER A 126 -10.60 -36.48 3.41
C SER A 126 -9.52 -37.46 3.89
N ARG A 127 -8.87 -37.12 5.01
CA ARG A 127 -8.44 -38.12 6.00
C ARG A 127 -9.09 -37.84 7.35
N ARG A 128 -9.89 -38.81 7.81
CA ARG A 128 -10.57 -38.87 9.10
C ARG A 128 -9.55 -39.03 10.23
N MET A 129 -9.55 -38.15 11.22
CA MET A 129 -9.55 -38.48 12.66
C MET A 129 -9.41 -37.21 13.51
N SER A 130 -10.44 -36.88 14.28
CA SER A 130 -10.38 -36.74 15.75
C SER A 130 -11.65 -36.06 16.25
N THR A 131 -12.50 -36.84 16.91
CA THR A 131 -13.61 -36.36 17.72
C THR A 131 -13.07 -35.78 19.02
N ARG A 132 -12.75 -34.48 19.02
CA ARG A 132 -12.63 -33.70 20.26
C ARG A 132 -13.35 -32.35 20.05
N ARG A 133 -14.55 -32.26 20.63
CA ARG A 133 -15.34 -31.05 20.92
C ARG A 133 -14.90 -29.78 20.18
N ALA A 134 -15.30 -29.65 18.92
CA ALA A 134 -15.27 -28.38 18.20
C ALA A 134 -16.68 -27.78 18.23
N SER A 135 -17.05 -27.21 19.39
CA SER A 135 -18.16 -26.27 19.50
C SER A 135 -17.56 -24.87 19.70
N SER A 136 -16.89 -24.37 18.66
CA SER A 136 -16.64 -22.95 18.48
C SER A 136 -16.94 -22.68 17.02
N GLN A 137 -17.88 -21.78 16.78
CA GLN A 137 -18.26 -21.28 15.48
C GLN A 137 -17.00 -21.03 14.63
N THR A 138 -17.07 -21.31 13.35
CA THR A 138 -16.10 -20.87 12.34
C THR A 138 -16.07 -19.34 12.32
N GLU A 139 -15.39 -18.74 13.30
CA GLU A 139 -15.11 -17.32 13.36
C GLU A 139 -14.19 -17.02 12.19
N GLN A 140 -14.71 -16.29 11.19
CA GLN A 140 -13.86 -15.78 10.12
C GLN A 140 -12.73 -14.97 10.76
N PRO A 141 -11.46 -15.18 10.34
CA PRO A 141 -10.36 -14.42 10.91
C PRO A 141 -10.59 -12.94 10.63
N ASN A 142 -10.76 -12.14 11.69
CA ASN A 142 -10.75 -10.67 11.65
C ASN A 142 -9.32 -10.15 11.42
N SER A 143 -8.66 -10.70 10.41
CA SER A 143 -7.31 -10.31 10.01
C SER A 143 -7.40 -9.14 9.05
N TYR A 144 -7.04 -7.95 9.53
CA TYR A 144 -6.94 -6.72 8.74
C TYR A 144 -5.51 -6.21 8.75
N PRO A 145 -4.56 -6.92 8.11
CA PRO A 145 -3.13 -6.69 8.33
C PRO A 145 -2.63 -5.35 7.82
N LEU A 146 -3.35 -4.72 6.88
CA LEU A 146 -2.96 -3.43 6.29
C LEU A 146 -3.89 -2.31 6.72
N LEU A 147 -3.32 -1.27 7.33
CA LEU A 147 -4.00 -0.02 7.64
C LEU A 147 -3.42 1.13 6.81
N LEU A 148 -4.28 1.74 5.98
CA LEU A 148 -4.00 2.98 5.26
C LEU A 148 -4.52 4.16 6.07
N THR A 149 -3.73 5.20 6.28
CA THR A 149 -4.21 6.42 6.94
C THR A 149 -3.89 7.68 6.14
N ARG A 150 -4.88 8.56 6.06
CA ARG A 150 -4.75 9.93 5.58
C ARG A 150 -5.26 10.85 6.68
N LEU A 151 -4.50 10.91 7.77
CA LEU A 151 -4.84 11.63 9.00
C LEU A 151 -3.70 12.59 9.37
N PRO A 152 -3.99 13.78 9.96
CA PRO A 152 -2.97 14.57 10.67
C PRO A 152 -2.35 13.74 11.79
N ALA A 153 -1.08 13.98 12.11
CA ALA A 153 -0.32 13.17 13.07
C ALA A 153 -1.06 12.98 14.41
N SER A 154 -1.68 14.05 14.90
CA SER A 154 -2.42 14.09 16.15
C SER A 154 -3.67 13.21 16.14
N LEU A 155 -4.49 13.30 15.09
CA LEU A 155 -5.65 12.43 14.88
C LEU A 155 -5.23 10.97 14.62
N GLN A 156 -4.11 10.76 13.92
CA GLN A 156 -3.57 9.44 13.64
C GLN A 156 -3.16 8.72 14.93
N SER A 157 -2.40 9.39 15.82
CA SER A 157 -2.03 8.84 17.13
C SER A 157 -3.26 8.43 17.92
N ARG A 158 -4.26 9.31 17.99
CA ARG A 158 -5.49 9.03 18.75
C ARG A 158 -6.32 7.89 18.15
N PHE A 159 -6.39 7.81 16.83
CA PHE A 159 -7.05 6.71 16.15
C PHE A 159 -6.33 5.38 16.38
N ILE A 160 -4.98 5.38 16.35
CA ILE A 160 -4.19 4.18 16.64
C ILE A 160 -4.41 3.74 18.09
N GLU A 161 -4.34 4.64 19.07
CA GLU A 161 -4.64 4.35 20.48
C GLU A 161 -6.02 3.72 20.64
N TYR A 162 -7.03 4.28 19.97
CA TYR A 162 -8.37 3.70 19.95
C TYR A 162 -8.37 2.26 19.43
N LEU A 163 -7.62 1.96 18.37
CA LEU A 163 -7.52 0.60 17.85
C LEU A 163 -6.89 -0.35 18.88
N LEU A 164 -5.78 0.06 19.51
CA LEU A 164 -5.08 -0.73 20.53
C LEU A 164 -6.01 -1.06 21.72
N GLU A 165 -6.73 -0.06 22.25
CA GLU A 165 -7.60 -0.20 23.41
C GLU A 165 -8.87 -1.03 23.15
N ASN A 166 -9.38 -1.03 21.92
CA ASN A 166 -10.67 -1.66 21.60
C ASN A 166 -10.54 -3.02 20.92
N PHE A 167 -9.40 -3.31 20.31
CA PHE A 167 -9.18 -4.53 19.54
C PHE A 167 -8.00 -5.37 20.01
N ASP A 168 -7.29 -4.95 21.08
CA ASP A 168 -6.09 -5.64 21.61
C ASP A 168 -5.13 -6.04 20.47
N CYS A 169 -4.89 -5.06 19.59
CA CYS A 169 -4.02 -5.21 18.43
C CYS A 169 -2.76 -4.36 18.62
N HIS A 170 -1.80 -4.51 17.71
CA HIS A 170 -0.62 -3.68 17.62
C HIS A 170 -0.52 -3.09 16.22
N VAL A 171 -0.25 -1.79 16.14
CA VAL A 171 -0.11 -1.04 14.88
C VAL A 171 1.33 -0.53 14.77
N SER A 172 1.99 -0.79 13.66
CA SER A 172 3.34 -0.27 13.36
C SER A 172 3.44 0.23 11.92
N ASN A 173 4.41 1.11 11.65
CA ASN A 173 4.66 1.56 10.27
C ASN A 173 5.05 0.37 9.39
N LEU A 174 4.40 0.23 8.23
CA LEU A 174 4.77 -0.79 7.26
C LEU A 174 6.05 -0.36 6.55
N ARG A 175 7.14 -1.08 6.79
CA ARG A 175 8.39 -0.89 6.06
C ARG A 175 8.31 -1.60 4.72
N ILE A 176 8.56 -0.88 3.63
CA ILE A 176 8.58 -1.44 2.28
C ILE A 176 10.01 -1.87 1.94
N PRO A 177 10.27 -3.15 1.66
CA PRO A 177 11.56 -3.62 1.19
C PRO A 177 11.91 -3.04 -0.18
N ASP A 178 13.19 -2.79 -0.46
CA ASP A 178 13.64 -2.21 -1.73
C ASP A 178 13.18 -3.05 -2.95
N ARG A 179 13.21 -4.38 -2.82
CA ARG A 179 12.74 -5.31 -3.87
C ARG A 179 11.24 -5.23 -4.13
N PHE A 180 10.45 -4.92 -3.11
CA PHE A 180 8.98 -4.89 -3.25
C PHE A 180 8.54 -3.88 -4.31
N ILE A 181 9.19 -2.71 -4.37
CA ILE A 181 8.79 -1.67 -5.33
C ILE A 181 9.02 -2.14 -6.76
N ILE A 182 10.17 -2.75 -7.04
CA ILE A 182 10.49 -3.29 -8.37
C ILE A 182 9.57 -4.47 -8.71
N GLU A 183 9.39 -5.43 -7.79
CA GLU A 183 8.49 -6.57 -7.99
C GLU A 183 7.04 -6.13 -8.26
N ALA A 184 6.58 -5.07 -7.59
CA ALA A 184 5.25 -4.53 -7.81
C ALA A 184 5.09 -3.84 -9.17
N ILE A 185 6.11 -3.07 -9.61
CA ILE A 185 6.15 -2.49 -10.96
C ILE A 185 6.14 -3.61 -11.99
N GLU A 186 6.99 -4.61 -11.81
CA GLU A 186 7.14 -5.72 -12.73
C GLU A 186 5.87 -6.54 -12.88
N LYS A 187 5.22 -6.89 -11.76
CA LYS A 187 3.92 -7.54 -11.76
C LYS A 187 2.87 -6.71 -12.51
N HIS A 188 2.91 -5.38 -12.35
CA HIS A 188 2.04 -4.48 -13.07
C HIS A 188 2.36 -4.41 -14.57
N LEU A 189 3.64 -4.40 -14.96
CA LEU A 189 4.06 -4.40 -16.36
C LEU A 189 3.69 -5.70 -17.09
N ASN A 190 3.75 -6.84 -16.39
CA ASN A 190 3.35 -8.14 -16.95
C ASN A 190 1.91 -8.17 -17.49
N PHE A 191 1.01 -7.34 -16.94
CA PHE A 191 -0.35 -7.19 -17.45
C PHE A 191 -0.40 -6.66 -18.89
N PHE A 192 0.54 -5.79 -19.26
CA PHE A 192 0.60 -5.16 -20.59
C PHE A 192 1.43 -5.97 -21.60
N THR A 193 2.20 -6.96 -21.14
CA THR A 193 3.16 -7.69 -21.98
C THR A 193 2.83 -9.16 -22.16
N SER A 194 1.73 -9.64 -21.55
CA SER A 194 1.28 -11.02 -21.72
C SER A 194 0.84 -11.27 -23.17
N THR A 195 1.67 -12.02 -23.90
CA THR A 195 1.65 -12.28 -25.35
C THR A 195 0.49 -13.15 -25.87
N ASN A 196 -0.50 -13.51 -25.04
CA ASN A 196 -1.54 -14.47 -25.44
C ASN A 196 -2.82 -13.85 -26.02
N ASN A 197 -3.00 -12.53 -25.97
CA ASN A 197 -4.18 -11.86 -26.52
C ASN A 197 -3.77 -10.85 -27.61
N SER A 198 -3.56 -11.36 -28.82
CA SER A 198 -3.20 -10.61 -30.05
C SER A 198 -4.20 -9.52 -30.46
N GLU A 199 -5.34 -9.40 -29.78
CA GLU A 199 -6.45 -8.53 -30.20
C GLU A 199 -6.51 -7.18 -29.45
N ASN A 200 -5.81 -7.04 -28.32
CA ASN A 200 -5.78 -5.78 -27.57
C ASN A 200 -4.33 -5.41 -27.22
N ASN A 201 -3.75 -4.47 -27.98
CA ASN A 201 -2.46 -3.85 -27.67
C ASN A 201 -2.64 -2.90 -26.47
N VAL A 202 -2.82 -3.46 -25.27
CA VAL A 202 -3.01 -2.69 -24.04
C VAL A 202 -1.66 -2.11 -23.63
N GLN A 203 -1.49 -0.80 -23.78
CA GLN A 203 -0.30 -0.09 -23.35
C GLN A 203 -0.49 0.52 -21.96
N PRO A 204 0.59 0.70 -21.17
CA PRO A 204 0.56 1.47 -19.94
C PRO A 204 0.00 2.87 -20.18
N GLN A 205 -0.87 3.35 -19.29
CA GLN A 205 -1.53 4.64 -19.51
C GLN A 205 -0.57 5.83 -19.43
N LYS A 206 0.50 5.71 -18.63
CA LYS A 206 1.50 6.76 -18.41
C LYS A 206 2.92 6.18 -18.40
N ASN A 207 3.88 7.09 -18.50
CA ASN A 207 5.29 6.79 -18.30
C ASN A 207 5.55 6.26 -16.89
N LEU A 208 6.51 5.34 -16.77
CA LEU A 208 6.99 4.84 -15.49
C LEU A 208 8.11 5.76 -14.99
N GLN A 209 8.04 6.15 -13.72
CA GLN A 209 9.10 6.92 -13.06
C GLN A 209 9.62 6.12 -11.87
N ILE A 210 10.95 6.00 -11.76
CA ILE A 210 11.64 5.31 -10.67
C ILE A 210 12.66 6.27 -10.05
N TRP A 211 12.67 6.35 -8.72
CA TRP A 211 13.66 7.10 -7.97
C TRP A 211 14.65 6.14 -7.32
N LEU A 212 15.92 6.32 -7.64
CA LEU A 212 17.05 5.60 -7.09
C LEU A 212 17.81 6.48 -6.11
N GLU A 213 18.18 5.93 -4.97
CA GLU A 213 19.03 6.55 -3.96
C GLU A 213 20.40 5.88 -3.99
N PRO A 214 21.50 6.65 -4.18
CA PRO A 214 22.85 6.10 -4.09
C PRO A 214 23.11 5.50 -2.70
N PRO A 215 23.92 4.42 -2.60
CA PRO A 215 24.23 3.81 -1.32
C PRO A 215 24.93 4.83 -0.41
N LEU A 216 24.59 4.79 0.88
CA LEU A 216 25.30 5.59 1.88
C LEU A 216 26.74 5.06 1.96
N LEU A 217 27.71 5.90 1.59
CA LEU A 217 29.12 5.55 1.78
C LEU A 217 29.40 5.48 3.29
N PRO A 218 29.98 4.38 3.81
CA PRO A 218 30.43 4.32 5.19
C PRO A 218 31.38 5.48 5.45
N ARG A 219 31.20 6.20 6.55
CA ARG A 219 32.18 7.19 7.00
C ARG A 219 33.52 6.46 7.14
N ALA A 220 34.53 6.91 6.41
CA ALA A 220 35.90 6.49 6.70
C ALA A 220 36.16 6.79 8.18
N SER A 221 36.59 5.77 8.91
CA SER A 221 36.90 5.83 10.33
C SER A 221 37.83 7.00 10.63
N GLU A 222 37.55 7.64 11.76
CA GLU A 222 38.28 8.76 12.33
C GLU A 222 39.74 8.39 12.65
N GLU A 223 40.64 8.53 11.68
CA GLU A 223 42.09 8.64 11.90
C GLU A 223 42.69 9.75 11.03
N SER A 224 42.19 10.97 11.19
CA SER A 224 42.96 12.18 10.98
C SER A 224 42.15 13.36 11.50
N GLY A 225 42.63 13.94 12.60
CA GLY A 225 42.06 15.12 13.20
C GLY A 225 42.14 16.30 12.24
N LEU A 226 41.06 16.53 11.49
CA LEU A 226 40.72 17.85 10.98
C LEU A 226 39.19 17.97 10.93
N ASN A 227 38.66 18.73 11.88
CA ASN A 227 37.27 19.15 11.92
C ASN A 227 36.87 19.77 10.57
N LYS A 228 35.96 19.11 9.82
CA LYS A 228 34.99 19.71 8.88
C LYS A 228 34.05 18.63 8.36
N GLN A 229 32.85 18.61 8.93
CA GLN A 229 31.58 18.12 8.38
C GLN A 229 31.69 17.39 7.02
N GLY A 230 31.89 16.07 7.06
CA GLY A 230 31.83 15.18 5.90
C GLY A 230 30.40 15.04 5.36
N LYS A 231 29.91 16.10 4.72
CA LYS A 231 28.65 16.18 3.96
C LYS A 231 28.99 16.01 2.48
N LEU A 232 29.51 14.85 2.09
CA LEU A 232 29.85 14.55 0.69
C LEU A 232 28.94 13.47 0.10
N GLN A 233 27.64 13.57 0.37
CA GLN A 233 26.63 13.00 -0.51
C GLN A 233 25.82 14.16 -1.08
N THR A 234 26.33 14.76 -2.16
CA THR A 234 25.65 15.86 -2.87
C THR A 234 24.44 15.35 -3.64
N LEU A 235 24.51 14.13 -4.19
CA LEU A 235 23.44 13.48 -4.93
C LEU A 235 22.56 12.65 -3.99
N LYS A 236 21.32 13.11 -3.78
CA LYS A 236 20.35 12.40 -2.94
C LYS A 236 19.55 11.35 -3.71
N THR A 237 19.11 11.69 -4.92
CA THR A 237 18.22 10.86 -5.71
C THR A 237 18.53 11.00 -7.21
N ILE A 238 18.32 9.93 -7.96
CA ILE A 238 18.32 9.89 -9.42
C ILE A 238 16.90 9.49 -9.84
N GLN A 239 16.22 10.35 -10.59
CA GLN A 239 14.92 10.02 -11.16
C GLN A 239 15.10 9.54 -12.60
N MET A 240 14.67 8.32 -12.87
CA MET A 240 14.63 7.74 -14.21
C MET A 240 13.19 7.67 -14.69
N THR A 241 12.96 8.07 -15.95
CA THR A 241 11.64 8.07 -16.57
C THR A 241 11.69 7.20 -17.83
N PHE A 242 10.79 6.22 -17.90
CA PHE A 242 10.65 5.30 -19.01
C PHE A 242 9.37 5.63 -19.78
N SER A 243 9.50 5.81 -21.09
CA SER A 243 8.35 6.03 -21.96
C SER A 243 7.45 4.80 -21.94
N ARG A 244 6.13 5.00 -21.92
CA ARG A 244 5.17 3.89 -22.01
C ARG A 244 5.36 2.99 -23.25
N ALA A 245 5.90 3.55 -24.34
CA ALA A 245 6.15 2.83 -25.58
C ALA A 245 7.35 1.87 -25.48
N ASP A 246 8.31 2.16 -24.59
CA ASP A 246 9.55 1.39 -24.46
C ASP A 246 9.40 0.23 -23.46
N LEU A 247 8.44 0.33 -22.53
CA LEU A 247 8.23 -0.65 -21.46
C LEU A 247 8.00 -2.08 -21.98
N PRO A 248 7.16 -2.33 -23.01
CA PRO A 248 7.02 -3.68 -23.55
C PRO A 248 8.32 -4.24 -24.14
N GLY A 249 9.10 -3.39 -24.81
CA GLY A 249 10.40 -3.77 -25.37
C GLY A 249 11.41 -4.14 -24.28
N MET A 250 11.44 -3.38 -23.17
CA MET A 250 12.26 -3.70 -22.01
C MET A 250 11.87 -5.02 -21.38
N MET A 251 10.57 -5.29 -21.19
CA MET A 251 10.09 -6.57 -20.67
C MET A 251 10.50 -7.75 -21.57
N TYR A 252 10.29 -7.62 -22.89
CA TYR A 252 10.66 -8.65 -23.85
C TYR A 252 12.16 -8.95 -23.81
N LYS A 253 13.00 -7.92 -23.79
CA LYS A 253 14.46 -8.09 -23.66
C LYS A 253 14.87 -8.69 -22.32
N GLY A 254 14.15 -8.34 -21.26
CA GLY A 254 14.31 -8.94 -19.93
C GLY A 254 14.06 -10.44 -19.93
N GLU A 255 12.98 -10.90 -20.57
CA GLU A 255 12.66 -12.32 -20.71
C GLU A 255 13.71 -13.05 -21.55
N GLU A 256 14.15 -12.45 -22.66
CA GLU A 256 15.24 -13.00 -23.50
C GLU A 256 16.54 -13.17 -22.69
N LEU A 257 16.88 -12.19 -21.84
CA LEU A 257 18.04 -12.26 -20.95
C LEU A 257 17.90 -13.33 -19.88
N LYS A 258 16.68 -13.50 -19.34
CA LYS A 258 16.38 -14.50 -18.32
C LYS A 258 16.55 -15.90 -18.89
N GLN A 259 15.96 -16.19 -20.04
CA GLN A 259 16.09 -17.48 -20.74
C GLN A 259 17.56 -17.82 -21.05
N LYS A 260 18.37 -16.85 -21.45
CA LYS A 260 19.81 -17.07 -21.72
C LYS A 260 20.63 -17.34 -20.46
N ARG A 261 20.19 -16.87 -19.29
CA ARG A 261 20.90 -17.01 -18.01
C ARG A 261 20.41 -18.18 -17.15
N GLU A 262 19.34 -18.87 -17.55
CA GLU A 262 18.82 -20.02 -16.81
C GLU A 262 19.87 -21.15 -16.65
N ASP A 263 20.92 -21.17 -17.47
CA ASP A 263 22.04 -22.13 -17.38
C ASP A 263 23.14 -21.74 -16.36
N GLU A 264 23.22 -20.50 -15.85
CA GLU A 264 24.34 -20.02 -15.01
C GLU A 264 23.97 -19.69 -13.56
N GLY A 265 22.71 -19.91 -13.15
CA GLY A 265 22.25 -19.78 -11.77
C GLY A 265 20.91 -19.06 -11.63
N LEU A 266 20.24 -19.24 -10.48
CA LEU A 266 18.93 -18.63 -10.17
C LEU A 266 19.07 -17.11 -9.89
N ASP A 267 19.16 -16.29 -10.94
CA ASP A 267 18.89 -14.86 -10.81
C ASP A 267 17.41 -14.65 -10.47
N LYS A 268 17.15 -14.16 -9.25
CA LYS A 268 15.79 -13.96 -8.72
C LYS A 268 15.11 -12.70 -9.25
N ARG A 269 15.82 -11.88 -10.03
CA ARG A 269 15.28 -10.65 -10.60
C ARG A 269 14.30 -10.98 -11.72
N GLY A 270 13.31 -10.12 -11.89
CA GLY A 270 12.40 -10.28 -13.01
C GLY A 270 12.92 -9.61 -14.30
N PRO A 271 12.27 -9.92 -15.44
CA PRO A 271 12.52 -9.33 -16.74
C PRO A 271 12.80 -7.81 -16.76
N PHE A 272 11.92 -7.01 -16.16
CA PHE A 272 12.06 -5.55 -16.15
C PHE A 272 13.36 -5.13 -15.49
N GLU A 273 13.61 -5.65 -14.28
CA GLU A 273 14.78 -5.31 -13.48
C GLU A 273 16.08 -5.69 -14.20
N LEU A 274 16.10 -6.84 -14.88
CA LEU A 274 17.25 -7.30 -15.66
C LEU A 274 17.55 -6.37 -16.84
N ALA A 275 16.55 -6.08 -17.67
CA ALA A 275 16.70 -5.18 -18.81
C ALA A 275 17.09 -3.77 -18.36
N PHE A 276 16.44 -3.27 -17.32
CA PHE A 276 16.73 -1.98 -16.73
C PHE A 276 18.16 -1.90 -16.20
N SER A 277 18.59 -2.88 -15.39
CA SER A 277 19.93 -2.91 -14.81
C SER A 277 21.01 -2.96 -15.90
N LEU A 278 20.79 -3.78 -16.93
CA LEU A 278 21.72 -3.88 -18.06
C LEU A 278 21.80 -2.58 -18.86
N TYR A 279 20.64 -1.98 -19.18
CA TYR A 279 20.58 -0.72 -19.91
C TYR A 279 21.27 0.41 -19.13
N ALA A 280 20.96 0.53 -17.84
CA ALA A 280 21.54 1.55 -16.98
C ALA A 280 23.06 1.40 -16.83
N TYR A 281 23.55 0.17 -16.73
CA TYR A 281 24.97 -0.10 -16.66
C TYR A 281 25.68 0.30 -17.96
N HIS A 282 25.20 -0.15 -19.12
CA HIS A 282 25.89 0.07 -20.39
C HIS A 282 25.79 1.51 -20.92
N HIS A 283 24.65 2.18 -20.72
CA HIS A 283 24.44 3.52 -21.29
C HIS A 283 24.69 4.66 -20.31
N MET A 284 24.58 4.40 -19.00
CA MET A 284 24.70 5.44 -17.97
C MET A 284 25.82 5.17 -16.97
N GLY A 285 26.45 3.99 -16.99
CA GLY A 285 27.43 3.59 -15.98
C GLY A 285 26.82 3.41 -14.59
N ILE A 286 25.49 3.25 -14.49
CA ILE A 286 24.77 3.14 -13.22
C ILE A 286 24.54 1.67 -12.90
N TYR A 287 25.05 1.24 -11.75
CA TYR A 287 24.84 -0.11 -11.25
C TYR A 287 23.62 -0.14 -10.30
N VAL A 288 22.44 -0.36 -10.89
CA VAL A 288 21.13 -0.31 -10.21
C VAL A 288 21.06 -1.23 -8.99
N GLU A 289 21.71 -2.40 -9.05
CA GLU A 289 21.76 -3.38 -7.95
C GLU A 289 22.38 -2.84 -6.66
N LYS A 290 23.21 -1.80 -6.74
CA LYS A 290 23.81 -1.14 -5.57
C LYS A 290 23.07 0.11 -5.15
N MET A 291 21.99 0.47 -5.86
CA MET A 291 21.13 1.59 -5.53
C MET A 291 19.88 1.12 -4.81
N LYS A 292 19.37 1.96 -3.92
CA LYS A 292 18.10 1.74 -3.26
C LYS A 292 16.97 2.30 -4.10
N VAL A 293 15.94 1.52 -4.37
CA VAL A 293 14.72 2.00 -5.03
C VAL A 293 13.82 2.61 -3.96
N SER A 294 13.67 3.93 -3.94
CA SER A 294 12.93 4.62 -2.88
C SER A 294 11.51 4.98 -3.26
N LYS A 295 11.20 5.10 -4.54
CA LYS A 295 9.86 5.42 -5.03
C LYS A 295 9.67 4.92 -6.46
N ALA A 296 8.45 4.56 -6.79
CA ALA A 296 7.99 4.38 -8.15
C ALA A 296 6.62 5.04 -8.36
N ALA A 297 6.39 5.51 -9.58
CA ALA A 297 5.11 6.05 -10.02
C ALA A 297 4.80 5.53 -11.43
N CYS A 298 3.66 4.87 -11.56
CA CYS A 298 3.04 4.53 -12.83
C CYS A 298 1.71 5.28 -12.97
N GLY A 299 0.95 5.03 -14.04
CA GLY A 299 -0.32 5.71 -14.29
C GLY A 299 -1.37 5.44 -13.21
N GLU A 300 -1.26 4.28 -12.57
CA GLU A 300 -2.24 3.62 -11.73
C GLU A 300 -1.89 3.78 -10.24
N PHE A 301 -0.61 3.72 -9.87
CA PHE A 301 -0.22 3.92 -8.48
C PHE A 301 1.13 4.64 -8.32
N VAL A 302 1.32 5.18 -7.13
CA VAL A 302 2.61 5.65 -6.63
C VAL A 302 2.88 4.90 -5.35
N VAL A 303 4.06 4.30 -5.22
CA VAL A 303 4.52 3.63 -4.00
C VAL A 303 5.91 4.13 -3.67
N GLY A 304 6.22 4.31 -2.40
CA GLY A 304 7.55 4.72 -2.01
C GLY A 304 7.77 4.68 -0.51
N VAL A 305 8.99 5.01 -0.13
CA VAL A 305 9.51 4.97 1.22
C VAL A 305 9.80 6.40 1.66
N THR A 306 9.54 6.72 2.92
CA THR A 306 9.96 8.01 3.50
C THR A 306 11.29 7.87 4.24
N GLY A 307 11.85 8.99 4.73
CA GLY A 307 13.18 8.99 5.34
C GLY A 307 13.35 8.07 6.56
N ASP A 308 12.26 7.73 7.25
CA ASP A 308 12.27 6.80 8.40
C ASP A 308 12.05 5.32 8.02
N GLY A 309 11.96 5.03 6.71
CA GLY A 309 11.68 3.69 6.18
C GLY A 309 10.20 3.34 6.09
N SER A 310 9.28 4.21 6.52
CA SER A 310 7.83 3.97 6.43
C SER A 310 7.31 4.08 5.00
N GLY A 311 6.36 3.21 4.66
CA GLY A 311 5.73 3.16 3.36
C GLY A 311 4.68 4.25 3.16
N LYS A 312 4.63 4.79 1.93
CA LYS A 312 3.54 5.62 1.43
C LYS A 312 3.04 5.11 0.10
N CYS A 313 1.74 5.23 -0.13
CA CYS A 313 1.14 4.91 -1.42
C CYS A 313 0.12 5.97 -1.86
N LYS A 314 -0.20 5.95 -3.15
CA LYS A 314 -1.33 6.66 -3.74
C LYS A 314 -1.89 5.82 -4.87
N PHE A 315 -3.20 5.64 -4.90
CA PHE A 315 -3.91 4.94 -5.96
C PHE A 315 -4.63 5.98 -6.82
N LEU A 316 -4.44 5.97 -8.14
CA LEU A 316 -5.08 6.88 -9.08
C LEU A 316 -6.36 6.30 -9.71
N GLN A 317 -7.49 6.96 -9.53
CA GLN A 317 -8.79 6.44 -10.00
C GLN A 317 -8.72 5.88 -11.43
N PRO A 318 -9.22 4.65 -11.70
CA PRO A 318 -9.23 4.08 -13.03
C PRO A 318 -10.10 4.94 -13.93
N LYS A 319 -9.60 5.36 -15.09
CA LYS A 319 -10.41 6.10 -16.06
C LYS A 319 -11.52 5.19 -16.60
N THR A 320 -12.76 5.61 -16.45
CA THR A 320 -13.91 4.96 -17.08
C THR A 320 -13.95 5.40 -18.54
N ASP A 321 -13.30 4.64 -19.45
CA ASP A 321 -13.56 4.81 -20.87
C ASP A 321 -14.83 4.02 -21.24
N GLU A 322 -15.91 4.73 -21.57
CA GLU A 322 -17.24 4.19 -21.90
C GLU A 322 -17.28 3.25 -23.14
N ARG A 323 -16.15 3.03 -23.82
CA ARG A 323 -16.10 2.30 -25.10
C ARG A 323 -15.62 0.85 -24.99
N VAL A 324 -15.23 0.38 -23.81
CA VAL A 324 -14.80 -1.00 -23.60
C VAL A 324 -15.60 -1.61 -22.45
N LEU A 325 -16.24 -2.75 -22.71
CA LEU A 325 -16.87 -3.61 -21.70
C LEU A 325 -15.94 -3.79 -20.48
N PRO A 326 -16.48 -3.98 -19.25
CA PRO A 326 -15.75 -3.82 -18.00
C PRO A 326 -14.81 -5.01 -17.73
N GLN A 327 -13.75 -5.13 -18.52
CA GLN A 327 -12.65 -6.04 -18.24
C GLN A 327 -11.66 -5.32 -17.33
N GLY A 328 -11.82 -5.54 -16.02
CA GLY A 328 -10.77 -5.41 -15.00
C GLY A 328 -10.13 -4.03 -14.87
N LYS A 329 -10.70 -3.20 -14.00
CA LYS A 329 -10.04 -1.99 -13.49
C LYS A 329 -8.89 -2.42 -12.56
N ASP A 330 -7.72 -2.70 -13.12
CA ASP A 330 -6.61 -3.32 -12.40
C ASP A 330 -5.57 -2.29 -11.89
N TRP A 331 -5.11 -2.49 -10.66
CA TRP A 331 -4.00 -1.77 -10.03
C TRP A 331 -2.68 -2.55 -10.15
N GLY A 332 -2.61 -3.54 -11.04
CA GLY A 332 -1.52 -4.52 -11.10
C GLY A 332 -1.43 -5.40 -9.84
N GLY A 333 -2.53 -5.52 -9.10
CA GLY A 333 -2.56 -6.22 -7.81
C GLY A 333 -1.68 -5.61 -6.71
N ILE A 334 -1.28 -4.33 -6.82
CA ILE A 334 -0.45 -3.64 -5.80
C ILE A 334 -1.11 -3.63 -4.42
N ILE A 335 -2.42 -3.41 -4.33
CA ILE A 335 -3.14 -3.40 -3.05
C ILE A 335 -3.03 -4.78 -2.40
N SER A 336 -3.26 -5.85 -3.17
CA SER A 336 -3.11 -7.23 -2.72
C SER A 336 -1.66 -7.54 -2.33
N ALA A 337 -0.67 -7.00 -3.06
CA ALA A 337 0.74 -7.15 -2.72
C ALA A 337 1.09 -6.46 -1.38
N LEU A 338 0.54 -5.26 -1.14
CA LEU A 338 0.70 -4.55 0.13
C LEU A 338 0.03 -5.29 1.30
N VAL A 339 -1.16 -5.88 1.07
CA VAL A 339 -1.83 -6.72 2.06
C VAL A 339 -0.94 -7.92 2.40
N ASN A 340 -0.43 -8.63 1.39
CA ASN A 340 0.47 -9.77 1.60
C ASN A 340 1.78 -9.37 2.31
N LEU A 341 2.34 -8.20 2.01
CA LEU A 341 3.52 -7.68 2.68
C LEU A 341 3.25 -7.38 4.17
N SER A 342 2.02 -6.97 4.49
CA SER A 342 1.61 -6.64 5.85
C SER A 342 1.16 -7.85 6.69
N SER A 343 0.80 -8.97 6.06
CA SER A 343 0.31 -10.18 6.73
C SER A 343 1.31 -10.82 7.69
#